data_AF-A0A7X8SR29-F1
#
_entry.id   AF-A0A7X8SR29-F1
#
_cell.length_a   1.000
_cell.length_b   1.000
_cell.length_c   1.000
_cell.angle_alpha   90.00
_cell.angle_beta   90.00
_cell.angle_gamma   90.00
#
_symmetry.space_group_name_H-M   'P 1'
#
loop_
_entity.id
_entity.type
_entity.pdbx_description
1 polymer ?
#
loop_
_entity_poly.entity_id
_entity_poly.type
_entity_poly.pdbx_seq_one_letter_code
_entity_poly.pdbx_strand_id
1 'polypeptide(L)'
;MPIGLNVIKGIAETLVKGADTFVYTKAEKAQDAFNREQLEAQIAIALKEQESEIVSYEVQDRDSARRMTELINQADKATKLTKNIAAYLALLVGFNVFFVTYILIFVDIPAGKESFVTQTVAAMWGAFMLILGFYFGASYVEGKIKPFTSSLEVNKFSNVAA
;
A
#
# COMPACT_ATOMS: atom_id res chain seq x y z
N MET A 1 50.25 59.74 -5.51
CA MET A 1 48.84 59.59 -5.94
C MET A 1 48.85 58.87 -7.28
N PRO A 2 48.03 57.83 -7.52
CA PRO A 2 46.60 58.06 -7.66
C PRO A 2 45.68 56.97 -7.06
N ILE A 3 44.53 57.47 -6.64
CA ILE A 3 43.46 56.86 -5.83
C ILE A 3 42.45 56.07 -6.71
N GLY A 4 42.76 55.84 -7.99
CA GLY A 4 41.78 55.33 -8.97
C GLY A 4 41.57 53.81 -9.02
N LEU A 5 42.54 52.99 -8.60
CA LEU A 5 42.47 51.53 -8.80
C LEU A 5 41.70 50.78 -7.70
N ASN A 6 41.73 51.31 -6.46
CA ASN A 6 41.14 50.64 -5.31
C ASN A 6 39.61 50.78 -5.24
N VAL A 7 39.05 51.87 -5.76
CA VAL A 7 37.60 52.10 -5.76
C VAL A 7 36.90 51.20 -6.79
N ILE A 8 37.51 51.02 -7.98
CA ILE A 8 36.97 50.16 -9.03
C ILE A 8 37.03 48.68 -8.61
N LYS A 9 38.10 48.26 -7.92
CA LYS A 9 38.18 46.92 -7.32
C LYS A 9 37.08 46.68 -6.28
N GLY A 10 36.80 47.64 -5.41
CA GLY A 10 35.77 47.50 -4.38
C GLY A 10 34.35 47.33 -4.94
N ILE A 11 34.01 48.05 -6.02
CA ILE A 11 32.70 47.91 -6.68
C ILE A 11 32.60 46.57 -7.42
N ALA A 12 33.65 46.14 -8.12
CA ALA A 12 33.69 44.85 -8.79
C ALA A 12 33.54 43.68 -7.78
N GLU A 13 34.24 43.72 -6.66
CA GLU A 13 34.15 42.69 -5.61
C GLU A 13 32.77 42.62 -4.95
N THR A 14 32.10 43.77 -4.80
CA THR A 14 30.76 43.81 -4.19
C THR A 14 29.68 43.28 -5.14
N LEU A 15 29.82 43.53 -6.45
CA LEU A 15 28.93 42.97 -7.47
C LEU A 15 29.12 41.46 -7.64
N VAL A 16 30.35 40.97 -7.60
CA VAL A 16 30.66 39.53 -7.65
C VAL A 16 30.08 38.83 -6.41
N LYS A 17 30.31 39.36 -5.21
CA LYS A 17 29.75 38.79 -3.97
C LYS A 17 28.22 38.81 -3.93
N GLY A 18 27.59 39.86 -4.46
CA GLY A 18 26.13 39.96 -4.55
C GLY A 18 25.52 38.95 -5.54
N ALA A 19 26.17 38.73 -6.67
CA ALA A 19 25.78 37.69 -7.63
C ALA A 19 25.97 36.28 -7.06
N ASP A 20 27.10 36.01 -6.40
CA ASP A 20 27.36 34.72 -5.77
C ASP A 20 26.32 34.39 -4.69
N THR A 21 25.93 35.37 -3.87
CA THR A 21 24.95 35.15 -2.79
C THR A 21 23.54 34.85 -3.34
N PHE A 22 23.14 35.49 -4.45
CA PHE A 22 21.83 35.27 -5.07
C PHE A 22 21.74 33.96 -5.85
N VAL A 23 22.84 33.56 -6.50
CA VAL A 23 22.95 32.25 -7.16
C VAL A 23 22.96 31.14 -6.11
N TYR A 24 23.68 31.32 -5.00
CA TYR A 24 23.74 30.34 -3.91
C TYR A 24 22.38 30.15 -3.23
N THR A 25 21.65 31.23 -2.93
CA THR A 25 20.32 31.13 -2.31
C THR A 25 19.24 30.53 -3.21
N LYS A 26 19.35 30.66 -4.54
CA LYS A 26 18.47 29.94 -5.47
C LYS A 26 18.86 28.47 -5.61
N ALA A 27 20.16 28.18 -5.65
CA ALA A 27 20.67 26.82 -5.70
C ALA A 27 20.31 26.03 -4.43
N GLU A 28 20.42 26.64 -3.25
CA GLU A 28 20.07 26.03 -1.97
C GLU A 28 18.56 25.73 -1.86
N LYS A 29 17.69 26.65 -2.29
CA LYS A 29 16.24 26.41 -2.34
C LYS A 29 15.86 25.34 -3.37
N ALA A 30 16.56 25.27 -4.50
CA ALA A 30 16.34 24.21 -5.49
C ALA A 30 16.83 22.85 -4.97
N GLN A 31 17.95 22.83 -4.23
CA GLN A 31 18.47 21.64 -3.56
C GLN A 31 17.50 21.14 -2.47
N ASP A 32 16.93 22.04 -1.67
CA ASP A 32 15.96 21.71 -0.64
C ASP A 32 14.63 21.20 -1.23
N ALA A 33 14.16 21.82 -2.32
CA ALA A 33 12.97 21.35 -3.03
C ALA A 33 13.19 19.95 -3.65
N PHE A 34 14.36 19.73 -4.25
CA PHE A 34 14.76 18.43 -4.80
C PHE A 34 14.90 17.36 -3.70
N ASN A 35 15.50 17.70 -2.56
CA ASN A 35 15.61 16.80 -1.41
C ASN A 35 14.23 16.42 -0.83
N ARG A 36 13.28 17.37 -0.80
CA ARG A 36 11.90 17.10 -0.36
C ARG A 36 11.16 16.20 -1.35
N GLU A 37 11.27 16.47 -2.65
CA GLU A 37 10.65 15.63 -3.68
C GLU A 37 11.22 14.20 -3.66
N GLN A 38 12.54 14.04 -3.48
CA GLN A 38 13.15 12.74 -3.29
C GLN A 38 12.69 12.05 -2.00
N LEU A 39 12.50 12.79 -0.92
CA LEU A 39 11.98 12.24 0.34
C LEU A 39 10.54 11.77 0.19
N GLU A 40 9.68 12.55 -0.48
CA GLU A 40 8.30 12.18 -0.76
C GLU A 40 8.22 10.95 -1.68
N ALA A 41 9.07 10.88 -2.71
CA ALA A 41 9.17 9.70 -3.57
C ALA A 41 9.62 8.46 -2.80
N GLN A 42 10.60 8.59 -1.89
CA GLN A 42 11.05 7.50 -1.03
C GLN A 42 9.97 7.04 -0.06
N ILE A 43 9.22 7.97 0.55
CA ILE A 43 8.08 7.64 1.42
C ILE A 43 7.01 6.90 0.61
N ALA A 44 6.69 7.37 -0.60
CA ALA A 44 5.71 6.72 -1.45
C ALA A 44 6.14 5.30 -1.88
N ILE A 45 7.43 5.08 -2.13
CA ILE A 45 7.97 3.75 -2.42
C ILE A 45 7.87 2.86 -1.17
N ALA A 46 8.31 3.36 -0.01
CA ALA A 46 8.27 2.60 1.24
C ALA A 46 6.84 2.19 1.63
N LEU A 47 5.85 3.09 1.44
CA LEU A 47 4.44 2.77 1.67
C LEU A 47 3.94 1.68 0.70
N LYS A 48 4.30 1.74 -0.58
CA LYS A 48 3.94 0.69 -1.55
C LYS A 48 4.60 -0.64 -1.27
N GLU A 49 5.86 -0.63 -0.83
CA GLU A 49 6.56 -1.84 -0.40
C GLU A 49 5.85 -2.46 0.81
N GLN A 50 5.49 -1.65 1.80
CA GLN A 50 4.74 -2.10 2.97
C GLN A 50 3.37 -2.67 2.58
N GLU A 51 2.61 -2.01 1.70
CA GLU A 51 1.34 -2.52 1.17
C GLU A 51 1.53 -3.86 0.45
N SER A 52 2.55 -3.97 -0.40
CA SER A 52 2.85 -5.23 -1.10
C SER A 52 3.21 -6.35 -0.14
N GLU A 53 3.93 -6.05 0.94
CA GLU A 53 4.31 -7.02 1.96
C GLU A 53 3.08 -7.51 2.72
N ILE A 54 2.19 -6.61 3.15
CA ILE A 54 0.92 -6.93 3.81
C ILE A 54 0.06 -7.85 2.92
N VAL A 55 -0.11 -7.50 1.65
CA VAL A 55 -0.88 -8.33 0.70
C VAL A 55 -0.24 -9.70 0.56
N SER A 56 1.10 -9.79 0.53
CA SER A 56 1.80 -11.06 0.44
C SER A 56 1.55 -11.95 1.66
N TYR A 57 1.54 -11.38 2.88
CA TYR A 57 1.22 -12.12 4.10
C TYR A 57 -0.23 -12.60 4.11
N GLU A 58 -1.18 -11.77 3.68
CA GLU A 58 -2.58 -12.17 3.57
C GLU A 58 -2.79 -13.33 2.57
N VAL A 59 -2.10 -13.29 1.44
CA VAL A 59 -2.16 -14.38 0.45
C VAL A 59 -1.56 -15.68 1.03
N GLN A 60 -0.41 -15.59 1.69
CA GLN A 60 0.24 -16.76 2.31
C GLN A 60 -0.64 -17.41 3.39
N ASP A 61 -1.31 -16.60 4.21
CA ASP A 61 -2.23 -17.11 5.24
C ASP A 61 -3.41 -17.87 4.62
N ARG A 62 -4.02 -17.31 3.55
CA ARG A 62 -5.11 -17.96 2.83
C ARG A 62 -4.69 -19.26 2.17
N ASP A 63 -3.52 -19.29 1.54
CA ASP A 63 -3.00 -20.51 0.91
C ASP A 63 -2.59 -21.56 1.93
N SER A 64 -2.12 -21.16 3.12
CA SER A 64 -1.92 -22.07 4.26
C SER A 64 -3.23 -22.71 4.70
N ALA A 65 -4.29 -21.92 4.87
CA ALA A 65 -5.62 -22.42 5.26
C ALA A 65 -6.25 -23.34 4.20
N ARG A 66 -6.05 -23.05 2.90
CA ARG A 66 -6.47 -23.92 1.80
C ARG A 66 -5.74 -25.26 1.82
N ARG A 67 -4.42 -25.24 1.96
CA ARG A 67 -3.60 -26.47 2.07
C ARG A 67 -4.04 -27.35 3.24
N MET A 68 -4.33 -26.76 4.40
CA MET A 68 -4.88 -27.51 5.54
C MET A 68 -6.21 -28.20 5.17
N THR A 69 -7.10 -27.48 4.48
CA THR A 69 -8.39 -28.01 4.02
C THR A 69 -8.20 -29.15 3.02
N GLU A 70 -7.27 -29.02 2.07
CA GLU A 70 -6.92 -30.08 1.11
C GLU A 70 -6.38 -31.33 1.80
N LEU A 71 -5.50 -31.18 2.80
CA LEU A 71 -4.97 -32.29 3.58
C LEU A 71 -6.10 -33.04 4.33
N ILE A 72 -7.05 -32.31 4.93
CA ILE A 72 -8.22 -32.90 5.57
C ILE A 72 -9.10 -33.63 4.55
N ASN A 73 -9.25 -33.08 3.34
CA ASN A 73 -10.03 -33.68 2.27
C ASN A 73 -9.40 -34.97 1.73
N GLN A 74 -8.07 -35.03 1.67
CA GLN A 74 -7.32 -36.20 1.22
C GLN A 74 -7.17 -37.27 2.31
N ALA A 75 -7.38 -36.94 3.59
CA ALA A 75 -7.28 -37.92 4.67
C ALA A 75 -8.31 -39.06 4.54
N ASP A 76 -7.84 -40.30 4.56
CA ASP A 76 -8.68 -41.50 4.44
C ASP A 76 -9.64 -41.71 5.61
N LYS A 77 -9.26 -41.21 6.80
CA LYS A 77 -10.06 -41.36 8.02
C LYS A 77 -11.10 -40.24 8.23
N ALA A 78 -11.10 -39.21 7.38
CA ALA A 78 -12.03 -38.10 7.53
C ALA A 78 -13.41 -38.46 6.98
N THR A 79 -14.46 -38.19 7.76
CA THR A 79 -15.85 -38.41 7.33
C THR A 79 -16.23 -37.43 6.21
N LYS A 80 -17.20 -37.80 5.36
CA LYS A 80 -17.71 -36.92 4.28
C LYS A 80 -18.17 -35.55 4.80
N LEU A 81 -18.68 -35.50 6.03
CA LEU A 81 -19.09 -34.25 6.69
C LEU A 81 -17.89 -33.38 7.04
N THR A 82 -16.83 -33.96 7.62
CA THR A 82 -15.61 -33.24 7.99
C THR A 82 -14.90 -32.66 6.77
N LYS A 83 -14.88 -33.39 5.65
CA LYS A 83 -14.28 -32.92 4.39
C LYS A 83 -15.01 -31.70 3.80
N ASN A 84 -16.34 -31.67 3.93
CA ASN A 84 -17.16 -30.63 3.30
C ASN A 84 -17.61 -29.52 4.26
N ILE A 85 -17.19 -29.55 5.54
CA ILE A 85 -17.69 -28.62 6.56
C ILE A 85 -17.42 -27.16 6.18
N ALA A 86 -16.24 -26.87 5.62
CA ALA A 86 -15.89 -25.53 5.17
C ALA A 86 -16.78 -25.06 4.02
N ALA A 87 -17.13 -25.95 3.09
CA ALA A 87 -18.02 -25.64 1.97
C ALA A 87 -19.46 -25.41 2.44
N TYR A 88 -19.95 -26.24 3.37
CA TYR A 88 -21.28 -26.06 3.96
C TYR A 88 -21.39 -24.76 4.77
N LEU A 89 -20.38 -24.43 5.56
CA LEU A 89 -20.33 -23.16 6.29
C LEU A 89 -20.33 -21.97 5.32
N ALA A 90 -19.54 -22.04 4.24
CA ALA A 90 -19.51 -20.98 3.22
C ALA A 90 -20.87 -20.77 2.56
N LEU A 91 -21.56 -21.85 2.19
CA LEU A 91 -22.91 -21.78 1.63
C LEU A 91 -23.93 -21.22 2.64
N LEU A 92 -23.86 -21.66 3.90
CA LEU A 92 -24.77 -21.19 4.95
C LEU A 92 -24.59 -19.70 5.23
N VAL A 93 -23.34 -19.24 5.33
CA VAL A 93 -23.05 -17.82 5.54
C VAL A 93 -23.50 -17.01 4.32
N GLY A 94 -23.15 -17.43 3.11
CA GLY A 94 -23.58 -16.75 1.89
C GLY A 94 -25.10 -16.63 1.80
N PHE A 95 -25.82 -17.74 2.04
CA PHE A 95 -27.27 -17.74 2.09
C PHE A 95 -27.82 -16.77 3.14
N ASN A 96 -27.27 -16.77 4.35
CA ASN A 96 -27.70 -15.85 5.42
C ASN A 96 -27.50 -14.38 5.05
N VAL A 97 -26.39 -14.03 4.40
CA VAL A 97 -26.13 -12.63 3.97
C VAL A 97 -27.17 -12.17 2.97
N PHE A 98 -27.47 -12.98 1.95
CA PHE A 98 -28.51 -12.65 0.98
C PHE A 98 -29.90 -12.64 1.63
N PHE A 99 -30.20 -13.58 2.51
CA PHE A 99 -31.48 -13.68 3.19
C PHE A 99 -31.77 -12.48 4.10
N VAL A 100 -30.80 -12.08 4.94
CA VAL A 100 -30.92 -10.91 5.80
C VAL A 100 -31.03 -9.63 4.97
N THR A 101 -30.21 -9.49 3.92
CA THR A 101 -30.28 -8.34 3.01
C THR A 101 -31.66 -8.26 2.36
N TYR A 102 -32.22 -9.39 1.93
CA TYR A 102 -33.56 -9.46 1.36
C TYR A 102 -34.64 -9.03 2.37
N ILE A 103 -34.58 -9.50 3.61
CA ILE A 103 -35.54 -9.08 4.66
C ILE A 103 -35.48 -7.57 4.89
N LEU A 104 -34.28 -6.99 4.96
CA LEU A 104 -34.10 -5.56 5.23
C LEU A 104 -34.67 -4.66 4.12
N ILE A 105 -34.88 -5.17 2.91
CA ILE A 105 -35.57 -4.42 1.84
C ILE A 105 -37.04 -4.16 2.19
N PHE A 106 -37.66 -5.04 2.98
CA PHE A 106 -39.10 -4.97 3.30
C PHE A 106 -39.41 -4.59 4.75
N VAL A 107 -38.39 -4.40 5.59
CA VAL A 107 -38.55 -4.11 7.02
C VAL A 107 -38.14 -2.67 7.30
N ASP A 108 -39.06 -1.90 7.87
CA ASP A 108 -38.77 -0.57 8.39
C ASP A 108 -37.90 -0.67 9.65
N ILE A 109 -36.73 -0.03 9.60
CA ILE A 109 -35.80 0.01 10.73
C ILE A 109 -36.20 1.18 11.64
N PRO A 110 -36.41 0.95 12.95
CA PRO A 110 -36.74 2.03 13.87
C PRO A 110 -35.62 3.08 13.95
N ALA A 111 -36.02 4.36 13.97
CA ALA A 111 -35.11 5.48 14.19
C ALA A 111 -34.31 5.27 15.50
N GLY A 112 -32.99 5.31 15.40
CA GLY A 112 -32.05 5.03 16.49
C GLY A 112 -31.39 3.64 16.45
N LYS A 113 -31.87 2.70 15.61
CA LYS A 113 -31.22 1.40 15.38
C LYS A 113 -30.54 1.28 14.01
N GLU A 114 -30.76 2.24 13.12
CA GLU A 114 -30.24 2.23 11.74
C GLU A 114 -28.72 2.07 11.68
N SER A 115 -27.97 2.80 12.52
CA SER A 115 -26.50 2.71 12.55
C SER A 115 -26.03 1.31 12.95
N PHE A 116 -26.66 0.70 13.95
CA PHE A 116 -26.33 -0.64 14.40
C PHE A 116 -26.63 -1.70 13.33
N VAL A 117 -27.81 -1.61 12.69
CA VAL A 117 -28.19 -2.52 11.60
C VAL A 117 -27.24 -2.37 10.42
N THR A 118 -26.90 -1.14 10.03
CA THR A 118 -25.99 -0.85 8.92
C THR A 118 -24.59 -1.41 9.17
N GLN A 119 -24.03 -1.18 10.36
CA GLN A 119 -22.72 -1.73 10.74
C GLN A 119 -22.72 -3.27 10.77
N THR A 120 -23.81 -3.88 11.26
CA THR A 120 -23.95 -5.34 11.29
C THR A 120 -24.00 -5.91 9.88
N VAL A 121 -24.79 -5.31 8.98
CA VAL A 121 -24.88 -5.72 7.58
C VAL A 121 -23.55 -5.55 6.87
N ALA A 122 -22.84 -4.44 7.10
CA ALA A 122 -21.51 -4.21 6.55
C ALA A 122 -20.50 -5.28 7.01
N ALA A 123 -20.50 -5.62 8.30
CA ALA A 123 -19.65 -6.68 8.84
C ALA A 123 -19.98 -8.05 8.24
N MET A 124 -21.28 -8.37 8.06
CA MET A 124 -21.73 -9.59 7.41
C MET A 124 -21.25 -9.67 5.95
N TRP A 125 -21.37 -8.59 5.18
CA TRP A 125 -20.85 -8.50 3.82
C TRP A 125 -19.32 -8.61 3.77
N GLY A 126 -18.62 -8.00 4.73
CA GLY A 126 -17.16 -8.14 4.88
C GLY A 126 -16.74 -9.61 5.08
N ALA A 127 -17.40 -10.32 5.99
CA ALA A 127 -17.17 -11.75 6.22
C ALA A 127 -17.46 -12.58 4.95
N PHE A 128 -18.52 -12.27 4.23
CA PHE A 128 -18.83 -12.94 2.96
C PHE A 128 -17.75 -12.70 1.90
N MET A 129 -17.20 -11.49 1.79
CA MET A 129 -16.09 -11.20 0.87
C MET A 129 -14.81 -11.93 1.24
N LEU A 130 -14.52 -12.10 2.54
CA LEU A 130 -13.40 -12.94 3.00
C LEU A 130 -13.56 -14.39 2.56
N ILE A 131 -14.77 -14.95 2.70
CA ILE A 131 -15.11 -16.30 2.23
C ILE A 131 -14.98 -16.39 0.71
N LEU A 132 -15.54 -15.42 -0.04
CA LEU A 132 -15.41 -15.41 -1.49
C LEU A 132 -13.96 -15.37 -1.92
N GLY A 133 -13.11 -14.55 -1.32
CA GLY A 133 -11.70 -14.57 -1.66
C GLY A 133 -10.98 -15.85 -1.16
N PHE A 134 -11.48 -16.56 -0.14
CA PHE A 134 -10.93 -17.86 0.23
C PHE A 134 -11.19 -18.90 -0.86
N TYR A 135 -12.33 -18.86 -1.55
CA TYR A 135 -12.63 -19.79 -2.65
C TYR A 135 -12.16 -19.31 -4.03
N PHE A 136 -12.25 -18.01 -4.31
CA PHE A 136 -12.00 -17.40 -5.62
C PHE A 136 -10.78 -16.48 -5.66
N GLY A 137 -10.15 -16.20 -4.51
CA GLY A 137 -8.93 -15.40 -4.46
C GLY A 137 -7.87 -16.08 -5.29
N ALA A 138 -7.33 -15.36 -6.28
CA ALA A 138 -6.36 -15.87 -7.22
C ALA A 138 -5.25 -16.63 -6.47
N SER A 139 -4.92 -17.82 -6.95
CA SER A 139 -3.57 -18.34 -6.77
C SER A 139 -2.65 -17.29 -7.40
N TYR A 140 -2.15 -16.34 -6.60
CA TYR A 140 -1.07 -15.49 -7.04
C TYR A 140 0.08 -16.45 -7.29
N VAL A 141 0.26 -16.81 -8.56
CA VAL A 141 1.35 -17.67 -9.03
C VAL A 141 2.61 -17.12 -8.38
N GLU A 142 3.27 -17.98 -7.62
CA GLU A 142 4.48 -17.82 -6.81
C GLU A 142 5.69 -17.42 -7.67
N GLY A 143 5.54 -16.39 -8.51
CA GLY A 143 6.43 -16.16 -9.65
C GLY A 143 6.76 -14.71 -9.93
N LYS A 144 6.00 -13.70 -9.46
CA LYS A 144 6.25 -12.30 -9.89
C LYS A 144 5.93 -11.20 -8.88
N ILE A 145 5.97 -11.44 -7.57
CA ILE A 145 6.26 -10.34 -6.65
C ILE A 145 7.76 -10.35 -6.45
N LYS A 146 8.50 -9.85 -7.46
CA LYS A 146 9.88 -9.44 -7.17
C LYS A 146 9.75 -8.30 -6.16
N PRO A 147 10.45 -8.34 -5.01
CA PRO A 147 10.58 -7.12 -4.21
C PRO A 147 11.01 -6.02 -5.17
N PHE A 148 10.38 -4.85 -5.10
CA PHE A 148 10.84 -3.69 -5.84
C PHE A 148 12.22 -3.36 -5.29
N THR A 149 13.26 -3.97 -5.85
CA THR A 149 14.62 -3.70 -5.45
C THR A 149 14.93 -2.28 -5.93
N SER A 150 15.02 -1.35 -4.98
CA SER A 150 15.53 0.02 -5.16
C SER A 150 17.00 0.08 -5.64
N SER A 151 17.57 -1.04 -6.10
CA SER A 151 18.97 -1.17 -6.55
C SER A 151 19.23 -0.60 -7.95
N LEU A 152 18.26 0.04 -8.58
CA LEU A 152 18.46 0.77 -9.83
C LEU A 152 18.23 2.25 -9.56
N GLU A 153 19.34 2.99 -9.34
CA GLU A 153 19.60 4.36 -9.81
C GLU A 153 20.39 5.28 -8.87
N VAL A 154 20.89 4.83 -7.71
CA VAL A 154 21.80 5.69 -6.92
C VAL A 154 23.22 5.77 -7.53
N ASN A 155 23.61 4.79 -8.36
CA ASN A 155 24.98 4.71 -8.90
C ASN A 155 25.24 5.45 -10.22
N LYS A 156 24.25 6.17 -10.77
CA LYS A 156 24.43 6.90 -12.04
C LYS A 156 24.83 8.37 -11.89
N PHE A 157 24.79 8.92 -10.68
CA PHE A 157 25.11 10.33 -10.45
C PHE A 157 26.45 10.59 -9.74
N SER A 158 27.19 9.55 -9.31
CA SER A 158 28.54 9.76 -8.73
C SER A 158 29.65 9.95 -9.78
N ASN A 159 29.40 9.65 -11.07
CA ASN A 159 30.40 9.72 -12.13
C ASN A 159 30.32 11.00 -13.00
N VAL A 160 29.61 12.03 -12.53
CA VAL A 160 29.59 13.36 -13.19
C VAL A 160 30.50 14.36 -12.47
N ALA A 161 31.22 13.94 -11.43
CA ALA A 161 32.14 14.79 -10.66
C ALA A 161 33.57 14.21 -10.58
N ALA A 162 34.08 13.69 -11.69
CA ALA A 162 35.50 13.36 -11.87
C ALA A 162 36.06 14.10 -13.09
#